data_AF-A0A378B0U1-F1
#
_entry.id   AF-A0A378B0U1-F1
#
_cell.length_a   1.000
_cell.length_b   1.000
_cell.length_c   1.000
_cell.angle_alpha   90.00
_cell.angle_beta   90.00
_cell.angle_gamma   90.00
#
_symmetry.space_group_name_H-M   'P 1'
#
loop_
_entity.id
_entity.type
_entity.pdbx_description
1 polymer ?
#
loop_
_entity_poly.entity_id
_entity_poly.type
_entity_poly.pdbx_seq_one_letter_code
_entity_poly.pdbx_strand_id
1 'polypeptide(L)'
;MSDKNLRLQVVLNAVDKLTRPLKVAQAGSKELASAVRQTREQLKRLNDAGGQLKSFDQLSRSLSRTSTELDQARLRAQMMTREMSALESPTKKQTAALETQWRAVSRLEQKQEQETRQMAEARAELYRLGISAGGGARETARIM
;
A
#
# COMPACT_ATOMS: atom_id res chain seq x y z
N MET A 1 62.68 45.76 7.62
CA MET A 1 61.76 44.95 8.46
C MET A 1 60.48 44.61 7.67
N SER A 2 60.56 43.88 6.55
CA SER A 2 59.37 43.53 5.73
C SER A 2 59.35 42.08 5.22
N ASP A 3 60.51 41.42 5.08
CA ASP A 3 60.55 40.06 4.53
C ASP A 3 59.99 38.96 5.44
N LYS A 4 60.01 39.17 6.77
CA LYS A 4 59.56 38.15 7.74
C LYS A 4 58.03 38.03 7.80
N ASN A 5 57.31 39.12 7.52
CA ASN A 5 55.84 39.18 7.57
C ASN A 5 55.21 38.59 6.29
N LEU A 6 55.84 38.82 5.13
CA LEU A 6 55.46 38.21 3.84
C LEU A 6 55.61 36.68 3.85
N ARG A 7 56.67 36.15 4.44
CA ARG A 7 56.92 34.70 4.48
C ARG A 7 55.95 33.94 5.40
N LEU A 8 55.51 34.54 6.51
CA LEU A 8 54.48 33.95 7.39
C LEU A 8 53.09 33.95 6.74
N GLN A 9 52.72 35.00 6.00
CA GLN A 9 51.46 35.03 5.25
C GLN A 9 51.41 33.99 4.13
N VAL A 10 52.52 33.69 3.45
CA VAL A 10 52.53 32.68 2.37
C VAL A 10 52.39 31.26 2.91
N VAL A 11 52.99 30.93 4.07
CA VAL A 11 52.85 29.60 4.68
C VAL A 11 51.43 29.35 5.20
N LEU A 12 50.78 30.34 5.82
CA LEU A 12 49.38 30.25 6.23
C LEU A 12 48.40 30.18 5.04
N ASN A 13 48.64 30.95 3.98
CA ASN A 13 47.85 30.88 2.75
C ASN A 13 48.03 29.55 1.98
N ALA A 14 49.21 28.93 2.05
CA ALA A 14 49.47 27.64 1.41
C ALA A 14 48.73 26.48 2.10
N VAL A 15 48.61 26.51 3.44
CA VAL A 15 47.83 25.51 4.19
C VAL A 15 46.33 25.65 3.90
N ASP A 16 45.80 26.86 3.77
CA ASP A 16 44.38 27.07 3.40
C ASP A 16 44.10 26.69 1.93
N LYS A 17 45.04 26.94 1.01
CA LYS A 17 44.93 26.49 -0.40
C LYS A 17 45.00 24.97 -0.57
N LEU A 18 45.74 24.26 0.28
CA LEU A 18 45.86 22.79 0.23
C LEU A 18 44.71 22.08 0.95
N THR A 19 44.14 22.67 2.01
CA THR A 19 43.06 22.05 2.78
C THR A 19 41.66 22.30 2.22
N ARG A 20 41.46 23.40 1.45
CA ARG A 20 40.20 23.67 0.74
C ARG A 20 39.74 22.56 -0.21
N PRO A 21 40.57 22.06 -1.16
CA PRO A 21 40.14 20.98 -2.05
C PRO A 21 39.82 19.68 -1.31
N LEU A 22 40.53 19.37 -0.21
CA LEU A 22 40.23 18.23 0.65
C LEU A 22 38.91 18.40 1.44
N LYS A 23 38.63 19.59 1.97
CA LYS A 23 37.35 19.89 2.64
C LYS A 23 36.17 19.86 1.67
N VAL A 24 36.34 20.40 0.46
CA VAL A 24 35.33 20.36 -0.62
C VAL A 24 35.11 18.92 -1.08
N ALA A 25 36.16 18.12 -1.26
CA ALA A 25 36.06 16.71 -1.59
C ALA A 25 35.39 15.88 -0.46
N GLN A 26 35.68 16.20 0.81
CA GLN A 26 35.06 15.56 1.97
C GLN A 26 33.58 15.94 2.11
N ALA A 27 33.22 17.20 1.85
CA ALA A 27 31.84 17.67 1.81
C ALA A 27 31.06 17.02 0.64
N GLY A 28 31.63 17.02 -0.56
CA GLY A 28 31.07 16.35 -1.74
C GLY A 28 30.92 14.83 -1.56
N SER A 29 31.85 14.19 -0.84
CA SER A 29 31.73 12.76 -0.49
C SER A 29 30.62 12.49 0.53
N LYS A 30 30.39 13.41 1.47
CA LYS A 30 29.27 13.33 2.43
C LYS A 30 27.93 13.59 1.75
N GLU A 31 27.85 14.57 0.85
CA GLU A 31 26.66 14.86 0.03
C GLU A 31 26.33 13.69 -0.89
N LEU A 32 27.32 13.11 -1.56
CA LEU A 32 27.13 11.91 -2.38
C LEU A 32 26.67 10.72 -1.54
N ALA A 33 27.29 10.47 -0.39
CA ALA A 33 26.86 9.40 0.52
C ALA A 33 25.44 9.63 1.06
N SER A 34 25.03 10.88 1.26
CA SER A 34 23.66 11.25 1.63
C SER A 34 22.68 10.98 0.48
N ALA A 35 23.01 11.43 -0.73
CA ALA A 35 22.21 11.20 -1.93
C ALA A 35 22.04 9.70 -2.23
N VAL A 36 23.12 8.90 -2.12
CA VAL A 36 23.04 7.45 -2.30
C VAL A 36 22.17 6.78 -1.24
N ARG A 37 22.23 7.21 0.03
CA ARG A 37 21.31 6.73 1.07
C ARG A 37 19.87 7.09 0.76
N GLN A 38 19.62 8.32 0.31
CA GLN A 38 18.31 8.81 -0.06
C GLN A 38 17.74 8.03 -1.26
N THR A 39 18.55 7.75 -2.28
CA THR A 39 18.13 6.92 -3.43
C THR A 39 17.83 5.49 -3.00
N ARG A 40 18.64 4.88 -2.11
CA ARG A 40 18.36 3.54 -1.56
C ARG A 40 17.05 3.51 -0.78
N GLU A 41 16.80 4.54 0.02
CA GLU A 41 15.56 4.71 0.78
C GLU A 41 14.34 4.89 -0.16
N GLN A 42 14.50 5.66 -1.24
CA GLN A 42 13.45 5.80 -2.27
C GLN A 42 13.20 4.49 -3.03
N LEU A 43 14.24 3.75 -3.39
CA LEU A 43 14.11 2.44 -4.05
C LEU A 43 13.41 1.43 -3.13
N LYS A 44 13.74 1.44 -1.83
CA LYS A 44 13.05 0.61 -0.84
C LYS A 44 11.57 0.96 -0.76
N ARG A 45 11.23 2.26 -0.64
CA ARG A 45 9.84 2.74 -0.65
C ARG A 45 9.09 2.34 -1.91
N LEU A 46 9.73 2.43 -3.08
CA LEU A 46 9.14 2.04 -4.37
C LEU A 46 8.90 0.52 -4.45
N ASN A 47 9.83 -0.28 -3.95
CA ASN A 47 9.69 -1.74 -3.91
C ASN A 47 8.57 -2.18 -2.95
N ASP A 48 8.53 -1.57 -1.76
CA ASP A 48 7.51 -1.84 -0.73
C ASP A 48 6.11 -1.43 -1.24
N ALA A 49 6.03 -0.26 -1.90
CA ALA A 49 4.84 0.19 -2.62
C ALA A 49 4.36 -0.78 -3.70
N GLY A 50 5.27 -1.30 -4.53
CA GLY A 50 4.94 -2.27 -5.58
C GLY A 50 4.37 -3.58 -5.01
N GLY A 51 4.91 -4.05 -3.88
CA GLY A 51 4.39 -5.19 -3.15
C GLY A 51 2.97 -4.93 -2.59
N GLN A 52 2.77 -3.80 -1.92
CA GLN A 52 1.48 -3.43 -1.35
C GLN A 52 0.39 -3.22 -2.42
N LEU A 53 0.73 -2.60 -3.55
CA LEU A 53 -0.20 -2.43 -4.69
C LEU A 53 -0.65 -3.78 -5.27
N LYS A 54 0.25 -4.76 -5.37
CA LYS A 54 -0.10 -6.11 -5.82
C LYS A 54 -1.03 -6.81 -4.84
N SER A 55 -0.73 -6.75 -3.54
CA SER A 55 -1.58 -7.30 -2.49
C SER A 55 -2.96 -6.64 -2.47
N PHE A 56 -3.01 -5.32 -2.69
CA PHE A 56 -4.25 -4.54 -2.82
C PHE A 56 -5.09 -4.97 -4.02
N ASP A 57 -4.49 -5.14 -5.19
CA ASP A 57 -5.19 -5.64 -6.38
C ASP A 57 -5.71 -7.07 -6.17
N GLN A 58 -4.92 -7.94 -5.55
CA GLN A 58 -5.35 -9.29 -5.17
C GLN A 58 -6.54 -9.28 -4.22
N LEU A 59 -6.52 -8.42 -3.19
CA LEU A 59 -7.61 -8.28 -2.23
C LEU A 59 -8.88 -7.72 -2.90
N SER A 60 -8.73 -6.74 -3.78
CA SER A 60 -9.84 -6.18 -4.59
C SER A 60 -10.52 -7.26 -5.43
N ARG A 61 -9.73 -8.10 -6.12
CA ARG A 61 -10.25 -9.24 -6.90
C ARG A 61 -10.94 -10.29 -6.02
N SER A 62 -10.37 -10.59 -4.85
CA SER A 62 -10.97 -11.53 -3.89
C SER A 62 -12.31 -11.01 -3.38
N LEU A 63 -12.39 -9.73 -2.98
CA LEU A 63 -13.61 -9.08 -2.52
C LEU A 63 -14.70 -9.07 -3.60
N SER A 64 -14.34 -8.76 -4.86
CA SER A 64 -15.28 -8.82 -5.99
C SER A 64 -15.84 -10.22 -6.21
N ARG A 65 -14.98 -11.26 -6.15
CA ARG A 65 -15.41 -12.66 -6.25
C ARG A 65 -16.31 -13.05 -5.08
N THR A 66 -15.92 -12.75 -3.84
CA THR A 66 -16.72 -13.06 -2.64
C THR A 66 -18.08 -12.37 -2.70
N SER A 67 -18.16 -11.12 -3.15
CA SER A 67 -19.44 -10.41 -3.33
C SER A 67 -20.34 -11.12 -4.34
N THR A 68 -19.79 -11.52 -5.48
CA THR A 68 -20.53 -12.24 -6.53
C THR A 68 -21.04 -13.59 -6.01
N GLU A 69 -20.18 -14.35 -5.31
CA GLU A 69 -20.55 -15.63 -4.71
C GLU A 69 -21.64 -15.47 -3.63
N LEU A 70 -21.55 -14.42 -2.82
CA LEU A 70 -22.53 -14.09 -1.79
C LEU A 70 -23.90 -13.78 -2.40
N ASP A 71 -23.95 -12.95 -3.45
CA ASP A 71 -25.21 -12.61 -4.12
C ASP A 71 -25.86 -13.86 -4.72
N GLN A 72 -25.07 -14.72 -5.38
CA GLN A 72 -25.56 -16.00 -5.90
C GLN A 72 -26.04 -16.95 -4.79
N ALA A 73 -25.33 -17.00 -3.66
CA ALA A 73 -25.69 -17.84 -2.53
C ALA A 73 -26.99 -17.37 -1.87
N ARG A 74 -27.18 -16.05 -1.73
CA ARG A 74 -28.41 -15.43 -1.22
C ARG A 74 -29.59 -15.70 -2.13
N LEU A 75 -29.43 -15.51 -3.45
CA LEU A 75 -30.47 -15.81 -4.43
C LEU A 75 -30.89 -17.29 -4.36
N ARG A 76 -29.93 -18.21 -4.29
CA ARG A 76 -30.21 -19.65 -4.13
C ARG A 76 -30.96 -19.95 -2.82
N ALA A 77 -30.53 -19.37 -1.71
CA ALA A 77 -31.20 -19.54 -0.42
C ALA A 77 -32.66 -19.05 -0.47
N GLN A 78 -32.90 -17.88 -1.07
CA GLN A 78 -34.24 -17.32 -1.24
C GLN A 78 -35.13 -18.18 -2.13
N MET A 79 -34.61 -18.70 -3.24
CA MET A 79 -35.36 -19.63 -4.11
C MET A 79 -35.72 -20.92 -3.35
N MET A 80 -34.77 -21.53 -2.65
CA MET A 80 -35.02 -22.72 -1.84
C MET A 80 -36.04 -22.46 -0.72
N THR A 81 -36.00 -21.29 -0.08
CA THR A 81 -37.02 -20.89 0.92
C THR A 81 -38.40 -20.77 0.30
N ARG A 82 -38.51 -20.15 -0.90
CA ARG A 82 -39.79 -20.04 -1.62
C ARG A 82 -40.33 -21.42 -2.01
N GLU A 83 -39.50 -22.27 -2.60
CA GLU A 83 -39.87 -23.65 -2.95
C GLU A 83 -40.33 -24.42 -1.71
N MET A 84 -39.61 -24.32 -0.59
CA MET A 84 -40.02 -24.96 0.67
C MET A 84 -41.34 -24.42 1.21
N SER A 85 -41.60 -23.12 1.10
CA SER A 85 -42.85 -22.53 1.58
C SER A 85 -44.08 -22.95 0.76
N ALA A 86 -43.87 -23.44 -0.47
CA ALA A 86 -44.93 -24.00 -1.30
C ALA A 86 -45.22 -25.49 -1.02
N LEU A 87 -44.44 -26.15 -0.15
CA LEU A 87 -44.64 -27.55 0.22
C LEU A 87 -45.48 -27.67 1.50
N GLU A 88 -46.52 -28.50 1.50
CA GLU A 88 -47.34 -28.76 2.69
C GLU A 88 -46.57 -29.49 3.80
N SER A 89 -45.54 -30.27 3.46
CA SER A 89 -44.72 -31.02 4.42
C SER A 89 -43.29 -31.21 3.92
N PRO A 90 -42.38 -30.24 4.17
CA PRO A 90 -40.97 -30.36 3.81
C PRO A 90 -40.30 -31.56 4.49
N THR A 91 -39.49 -32.30 3.74
CA THR A 91 -38.71 -33.43 4.30
C THR A 91 -37.51 -32.92 5.11
N LYS A 92 -37.04 -33.73 6.07
CA LYS A 92 -35.83 -33.43 6.86
C LYS A 92 -34.60 -33.12 5.99
N LYS A 93 -34.48 -33.80 4.84
CA LYS A 93 -33.38 -33.57 3.88
C LYS A 93 -33.47 -32.18 3.23
N GLN A 94 -34.67 -31.73 2.88
CA GLN A 94 -34.89 -30.39 2.30
C GLN A 94 -34.61 -29.29 3.31
N THR A 95 -35.10 -29.42 4.55
CA THR A 95 -34.81 -28.45 5.63
C THR A 95 -33.30 -28.36 5.91
N ALA A 96 -32.62 -29.51 6.02
CA ALA A 96 -31.17 -29.55 6.23
C ALA A 96 -30.38 -28.93 5.07
N ALA A 97 -30.84 -29.11 3.83
CA ALA A 97 -30.23 -28.49 2.65
C ALA A 97 -30.37 -26.95 2.70
N LEU A 98 -31.56 -26.44 3.05
CA LEU A 98 -31.77 -24.99 3.19
C LEU A 98 -30.92 -24.40 4.32
N GLU A 99 -30.87 -25.04 5.50
CA GLU A 99 -30.01 -24.60 6.61
C GLU A 99 -28.54 -24.58 6.22
N THR A 100 -28.10 -25.57 5.44
CA THR A 100 -26.72 -25.61 4.93
C THR A 100 -26.45 -24.46 3.96
N GLN A 101 -27.42 -24.13 3.11
CA GLN A 101 -27.32 -22.99 2.19
C GLN A 101 -27.27 -21.65 2.94
N TRP A 102 -28.09 -21.45 3.97
CA TRP A 102 -28.01 -20.25 4.82
C TRP A 102 -26.70 -20.16 5.59
N ARG A 103 -26.17 -21.28 6.09
CA ARG A 103 -24.82 -21.31 6.68
C ARG A 103 -23.73 -20.93 5.67
N ALA A 104 -23.88 -21.28 4.40
CA ALA A 104 -22.95 -20.85 3.35
C ALA A 104 -23.03 -19.33 3.11
N VAL A 105 -24.24 -18.75 3.09
CA VAL A 105 -24.45 -17.30 3.01
C VAL A 105 -23.76 -16.60 4.17
N SER A 106 -24.02 -17.02 5.41
CA SER A 106 -23.43 -16.39 6.60
C SER A 106 -21.88 -16.44 6.59
N ARG A 107 -21.28 -17.54 6.13
CA ARG A 107 -19.81 -17.62 5.97
C ARG A 107 -19.28 -16.64 4.92
N LEU A 108 -19.99 -16.48 3.80
CA LEU A 108 -19.61 -15.54 2.74
C LEU A 108 -19.75 -14.08 3.20
N GLU A 109 -20.76 -13.76 4.02
CA GLU A 109 -20.92 -12.43 4.64
C GLU A 109 -19.75 -12.12 5.57
N GLN A 110 -19.40 -13.04 6.47
CA GLN A 110 -18.24 -12.88 7.36
C GLN A 110 -16.94 -12.67 6.58
N LYS A 111 -16.75 -13.42 5.49
CA LYS A 111 -15.59 -13.26 4.61
C LYS A 111 -15.58 -11.90 3.91
N GLN A 112 -16.72 -11.46 3.37
CA GLN A 112 -16.85 -10.15 2.72
C GLN A 112 -16.53 -9.01 3.70
N GLU A 113 -17.04 -9.08 4.93
CA GLU A 113 -16.74 -8.09 5.97
C GLU A 113 -15.24 -8.07 6.31
N GLN A 114 -14.62 -9.24 6.44
CA GLN A 114 -13.19 -9.35 6.71
C GLN A 114 -12.35 -8.76 5.57
N GLU A 115 -12.67 -9.10 4.32
CA GLU A 115 -11.99 -8.57 3.13
C GLU A 115 -12.19 -7.05 3.00
N THR A 116 -13.37 -6.53 3.37
CA THR A 116 -13.65 -5.09 3.38
C THR A 116 -12.81 -4.35 4.43
N ARG A 117 -12.65 -4.92 5.63
CA ARG A 117 -11.77 -4.36 6.67
C ARG A 117 -10.31 -4.35 6.22
N GLN A 118 -9.82 -5.48 5.70
CA GLN A 118 -8.47 -5.58 5.14
C GLN A 118 -8.26 -4.57 4.00
N MET A 119 -9.29 -4.32 3.19
CA MET A 119 -9.23 -3.36 2.10
C MET A 119 -9.09 -1.92 2.62
N ALA A 120 -9.83 -1.57 3.67
CA ALA A 120 -9.72 -0.27 4.32
C ALA A 120 -8.33 -0.06 4.92
N GLU A 121 -7.78 -1.09 5.57
CA GLU A 121 -6.42 -1.08 6.13
C GLU A 121 -5.36 -0.92 5.03
N ALA A 122 -5.45 -1.70 3.95
CA ALA A 122 -4.54 -1.61 2.82
C ALA A 122 -4.60 -0.23 2.12
N ARG A 123 -5.79 0.39 2.02
CA ARG A 123 -5.91 1.78 1.52
C ARG A 123 -5.19 2.76 2.43
N ALA A 124 -5.36 2.63 3.75
CA ALA A 124 -4.71 3.50 4.71
C ALA A 124 -3.18 3.35 4.69
N GLU A 125 -2.67 2.14 4.53
CA GLU A 125 -1.24 1.86 4.41
C GLU A 125 -0.64 2.47 3.13
N LEU A 126 -1.30 2.29 2.00
CA LEU A 126 -0.90 2.90 0.73
C LEU A 126 -0.93 4.44 0.82
N TYR A 127 -1.96 5.01 1.46
CA TYR A 127 -2.02 6.45 1.71
C TYR A 127 -0.85 6.96 2.57
N ARG A 128 -0.44 6.20 3.59
CA ARG A 128 0.75 6.53 4.41
C ARG A 128 2.06 6.49 3.62
N LEU A 129 2.14 5.67 2.58
CA LEU A 129 3.28 5.67 1.64
C LEU A 129 3.20 6.79 0.60
N GLY A 130 2.17 7.64 0.64
CA GLY A 130 1.94 8.70 -0.34
C GLY A 130 1.33 8.19 -1.65
N ILE A 131 0.78 6.97 -1.65
CA ILE A 131 0.20 6.33 -2.84
C ILE A 131 -1.32 6.31 -2.67
N SER A 132 -2.00 7.07 -3.51
CA SER A 132 -3.46 7.07 -3.54
C SER A 132 -3.96 5.78 -4.18
N ALA A 133 -4.30 4.80 -3.35
CA ALA A 133 -4.95 3.54 -3.77
C ALA A 133 -6.44 3.77 -4.03
N GLY A 134 -6.73 4.63 -5.01
CA GLY A 134 -8.07 5.07 -5.36
C GLY A 134 -8.00 6.00 -6.56
N GLY A 135 -8.22 5.44 -7.75
CA GLY A 135 -8.45 6.14 -9.02
C GLY A 135 -7.87 7.55 -9.13
N GLY A 136 -6.58 7.65 -9.47
CA GLY A 136 -5.87 8.89 -9.76
C GLY A 136 -6.31 9.60 -11.06
N ALA A 137 -7.62 9.80 -11.26
CA ALA A 137 -8.18 10.50 -12.42
C ALA A 137 -9.02 11.73 -12.04
N ARG A 138 -9.03 12.19 -10.79
CA ARG A 138 -9.87 13.34 -10.37
C ARG A 138 -9.18 14.44 -9.56
N GLU A 139 -7.89 14.35 -9.27
CA GLU A 139 -7.21 15.29 -8.34
C GLU A 139 -6.07 16.13 -8.93
N THR A 140 -6.03 16.31 -10.26
CA THR A 140 -5.16 17.32 -10.89
C THR A 140 -5.93 18.51 -11.48
N ALA A 141 -7.25 18.60 -11.28
CA ALA A 141 -8.07 19.73 -11.77
C ALA A 141 -8.49 20.74 -10.68
N ARG A 142 -7.82 20.74 -9.51
CA ARG A 142 -8.03 21.76 -8.47
C ARG A 142 -6.72 22.35 -7.97
N ILE A 143 -5.91 22.83 -8.89
CA ILE A 143 -5.02 23.96 -8.59
C ILE A 143 -5.22 24.92 -9.76
N MET A 144 -6.29 25.73 -9.65
CA MET A 144 -6.34 27.04 -10.29
C MET A 144 -5.35 27.96 -9.58
#